data_AF-A0A497DQ21-F1
#
_entry.id   AF-A0A497DQ21-F1
#
_cell.length_a   1.000
_cell.length_b   1.000
_cell.length_c   1.000
_cell.angle_alpha   90.00
_cell.angle_beta   90.00
_cell.angle_gamma   90.00
#
_symmetry.space_group_name_H-M   'P 1'
#
loop_
_entity.id
_entity.type
_entity.pdbx_description
1 polymer ?
#
loop_
_entity_poly.entity_id
_entity_poly.type
_entity_poly.pdbx_seq_one_letter_code
_entity_poly.pdbx_strand_id
1 'polypeptide(L)'
;RASLYLLAAYISGAFLSPLLLPLLPFRHFGGKGLVSGFLVFGLILLFGNTDMSILSMLAWFLISGAVSSYLSMNFTGASTYTSLSGVRKEMGIFVPIQIAFAIAGLVLLIISKFI
;
A
#
# COMPACT_ATOMS: atom_id res chain seq x y z
N ARG A 1 -8.00 14.23 8.36
CA ARG A 1 -8.21 12.78 8.13
C ARG A 1 -7.30 12.24 7.01
N ALA A 2 -7.25 12.88 5.83
CA ALA A 2 -6.34 12.48 4.74
C ALA A 2 -4.86 12.29 5.17
N SER A 3 -4.31 13.22 5.95
CA SER A 3 -2.95 13.11 6.51
C SER A 3 -2.76 11.87 7.38
N LEU A 4 -3.76 11.50 8.18
CA LEU A 4 -3.72 10.32 9.03
C LEU A 4 -3.68 9.04 8.18
N TYR A 5 -4.49 8.95 7.14
CA TYR A 5 -4.51 7.78 6.24
C TYR A 5 -3.20 7.64 5.46
N LEU A 6 -2.64 8.76 4.98
CA LEU A 6 -1.31 8.75 4.35
C LEU A 6 -0.21 8.36 5.33
N LEU A 7 -0.22 8.88 6.56
CA LEU A 7 0.73 8.50 7.59
C LEU A 7 0.60 7.02 7.96
N ALA A 8 -0.62 6.50 8.07
CA ALA A 8 -0.85 5.09 8.33
C ALA A 8 -0.32 4.20 7.20
N ALA A 9 -0.57 4.56 5.94
CA ALA A 9 -0.01 3.87 4.77
C ALA A 9 1.53 3.95 4.76
N TYR A 10 2.09 5.11 5.08
CA TYR A 10 3.53 5.29 5.18
C TYR A 10 4.13 4.37 6.26
N ILE A 11 3.58 4.39 7.48
CA ILE A 11 4.02 3.53 8.59
C ILE A 11 3.87 2.04 8.22
N SER A 12 2.77 1.70 7.52
CA SER A 12 2.52 0.34 7.04
C SER A 12 3.63 -0.17 6.13
N GLY A 13 3.97 0.59 5.08
CA GLY A 13 5.00 0.18 4.12
C GLY A 13 6.42 0.30 4.66
N ALA A 14 6.73 1.39 5.36
CA ALA A 14 8.10 1.71 5.79
C ALA A 14 8.52 0.97 7.07
N PHE A 15 7.59 0.60 7.95
CA PHE A 15 7.91 -0.01 9.25
C PHE A 15 7.22 -1.36 9.47
N LEU A 16 5.91 -1.48 9.27
CA LEU A 16 5.22 -2.75 9.51
C LEU A 16 5.63 -3.82 8.50
N SER A 17 5.76 -3.48 7.22
CA SER A 17 6.16 -4.43 6.18
C SER A 17 7.52 -5.09 6.45
N PRO A 18 8.61 -4.34 6.76
CA PRO A 18 9.90 -4.94 7.15
C PRO A 18 9.84 -5.67 8.51
N LEU A 19 9.06 -5.18 9.47
CA LEU A 19 8.93 -5.83 10.80
C LEU A 19 8.23 -7.20 10.70
N LEU A 20 7.24 -7.32 9.80
CA LEU A 20 6.41 -8.52 9.61
C LEU A 20 6.84 -9.37 8.42
N LEU A 21 8.08 -9.21 7.92
CA LEU A 21 8.58 -9.96 6.76
C LEU A 21 8.37 -11.48 6.84
N PRO A 22 8.59 -12.19 7.96
CA PRO A 22 8.39 -13.63 8.00
C PRO A 22 6.91 -14.05 7.98
N LEU A 23 5.98 -13.16 8.35
CA LEU A 23 4.56 -13.48 8.49
C LEU A 23 3.73 -13.11 7.24
N LEU A 24 4.17 -12.13 6.44
CA LEU A 24 3.36 -11.63 5.33
C LEU A 24 3.36 -12.59 4.12
N PRO A 25 2.18 -12.86 3.52
CA PRO A 25 1.99 -13.94 2.55
C PRO A 25 2.46 -13.59 1.14
N PHE A 26 3.72 -13.21 0.93
CA PHE A 26 4.31 -13.01 -0.40
C PHE A 26 5.82 -13.22 -0.35
N ARG A 27 6.43 -13.69 -1.44
CA ARG A 27 7.90 -13.74 -1.54
C ARG A 27 8.50 -12.35 -1.80
N HIS A 28 7.80 -11.52 -2.58
CA HIS A 28 8.22 -10.21 -3.02
C HIS A 28 7.84 -9.12 -2.01
N PHE A 29 8.71 -8.13 -1.82
CA PHE A 29 8.47 -6.99 -0.94
C PHE A 29 7.27 -6.16 -1.37
N GLY A 30 7.08 -5.92 -2.67
CA GLY A 30 5.95 -5.16 -3.20
C GLY A 30 4.60 -5.79 -2.83
N GLY A 31 4.51 -7.13 -2.88
CA GLY A 31 3.31 -7.87 -2.46
C GLY A 31 3.06 -7.77 -0.96
N LYS A 32 4.11 -7.90 -0.14
CA LYS A 32 4.02 -7.70 1.32
C LYS A 32 3.54 -6.30 1.68
N GLY A 33 4.04 -5.29 0.97
CA GLY A 33 3.63 -3.90 1.17
C GLY A 33 2.17 -3.66 0.79
N LEU A 34 1.68 -4.23 -0.33
CA LEU A 34 0.26 -4.17 -0.70
C LEU A 34 -0.63 -4.73 0.42
N VAL A 35 -0.32 -5.94 0.88
CA VAL A 35 -1.09 -6.60 1.96
C VAL A 35 -1.05 -5.75 3.22
N SER A 36 0.12 -5.26 3.63
CA SER A 36 0.23 -4.42 4.82
C SER A 36 -0.66 -3.17 4.72
N GLY A 37 -0.60 -2.45 3.59
CA GLY A 37 -1.35 -1.21 3.40
C GLY A 37 -2.86 -1.43 3.40
N PHE A 38 -3.32 -2.52 2.77
CA PHE A 38 -4.72 -2.91 2.76
C PHE A 38 -5.21 -3.34 4.14
N LEU A 39 -4.41 -4.12 4.88
CA LEU A 39 -4.75 -4.53 6.24
C LEU A 39 -4.83 -3.33 7.17
N VAL A 40 -3.84 -2.44 7.17
CA VAL A 40 -3.82 -1.25 8.04
C VAL A 40 -5.01 -0.35 7.73
N PHE A 41 -5.29 -0.08 6.45
CA PHE A 41 -6.46 0.74 6.10
C PHE A 41 -7.79 0.03 6.41
N GLY A 42 -7.87 -1.28 6.20
CA GLY A 42 -9.03 -2.10 6.59
C GLY A 42 -9.30 -2.03 8.09
N LEU A 43 -8.26 -2.09 8.94
CA LEU A 43 -8.41 -1.91 10.39
C LEU A 43 -8.90 -0.50 10.74
N ILE A 44 -8.43 0.53 10.03
CA ILE A 44 -8.94 1.91 10.20
C ILE A 44 -10.42 1.98 9.87
N LEU A 45 -10.89 1.28 8.83
CA LEU A 45 -12.33 1.25 8.49
C LEU A 45 -13.16 0.44 9.50
N LEU A 46 -12.61 -0.65 10.04
CA LEU A 46 -13.32 -1.52 10.98
C LEU A 46 -13.47 -0.89 12.37
N PHE A 47 -12.43 -0.20 12.85
CA PHE A 47 -12.39 0.35 14.21
C PHE A 47 -12.55 1.87 14.25
N GLY A 48 -12.30 2.55 13.14
CA GLY A 48 -12.51 3.98 13.02
C GLY A 48 -13.96 4.28 12.73
N ASN A 49 -14.55 5.19 13.51
CA ASN A 49 -15.88 5.72 13.19
C ASN A 49 -15.73 6.71 12.02
N THR A 50 -15.77 6.18 10.80
CA THR A 50 -15.53 6.94 9.58
C THR A 50 -16.82 7.24 8.84
N ASP A 51 -17.30 8.48 8.92
CA ASP A 51 -18.29 9.03 8.00
C ASP A 51 -17.66 9.29 6.63
N MET A 52 -17.34 8.22 5.90
CA MET A 52 -16.75 8.29 4.56
C MET A 52 -17.72 7.69 3.55
N SER A 53 -17.82 8.29 2.37
CA SER A 53 -18.52 7.65 1.25
C SER A 53 -17.78 6.37 0.83
N ILE A 54 -18.50 5.42 0.23
CA ILE A 54 -17.92 4.18 -0.30
C ILE A 54 -16.81 4.50 -1.32
N LEU A 55 -16.98 5.53 -2.15
CA LEU A 55 -15.95 5.96 -3.10
C LEU A 55 -14.69 6.46 -2.40
N SER A 56 -14.83 7.26 -1.34
CA SER A 56 -13.70 7.69 -0.52
C SER A 56 -13.00 6.53 0.17
N MET A 57 -13.75 5.53 0.67
CA MET A 57 -13.17 4.33 1.27
C MET A 57 -12.35 3.54 0.24
N LEU A 58 -12.90 3.28 -0.95
CA LEU A 58 -12.20 2.58 -2.03
C LEU A 58 -10.96 3.36 -2.51
N ALA A 59 -11.09 4.68 -2.65
CA ALA A 59 -9.99 5.55 -3.03
C ALA A 59 -8.80 5.41 -2.07
N TRP A 60 -9.05 5.56 -0.76
CA TRP A 60 -8.01 5.46 0.26
C TRP A 60 -7.48 4.05 0.44
N PHE A 61 -8.30 3.01 0.23
CA PHE A 61 -7.84 1.63 0.21
C PHE A 61 -6.80 1.40 -0.88
N LEU A 62 -7.07 1.85 -2.11
CA LEU A 62 -6.14 1.75 -3.25
C LEU A 62 -4.86 2.56 -3.03
N ILE A 63 -4.98 3.82 -2.57
CA ILE A 63 -3.84 4.68 -2.27
C ILE A 63 -2.97 4.05 -1.18
N SER A 64 -3.58 3.52 -0.11
CA SER A 64 -2.85 2.89 1.00
C SER A 64 -2.02 1.69 0.53
N GLY A 65 -2.61 0.83 -0.31
CA GLY A 65 -1.89 -0.29 -0.92
C GLY A 65 -0.72 0.19 -1.79
N ALA A 66 -0.96 1.15 -2.69
CA ALA A 66 0.06 1.68 -3.59
C ALA A 66 1.26 2.28 -2.84
N VAL A 67 0.99 3.16 -1.87
CA VAL A 67 2.02 3.81 -1.05
C VAL A 67 2.81 2.79 -0.23
N SER A 68 2.11 1.88 0.44
CA SER A 68 2.75 0.87 1.30
C SER A 68 3.61 -0.11 0.49
N SER A 69 3.12 -0.52 -0.69
CA SER A 69 3.83 -1.39 -1.62
C SER A 69 5.09 -0.74 -2.19
N TYR A 70 5.00 0.54 -2.56
CA TYR A 70 6.16 1.26 -3.06
C TYR A 70 7.23 1.42 -1.96
N LEU A 71 6.81 1.77 -0.75
CA LEU A 71 7.73 1.95 0.38
C LEU A 71 8.41 0.65 0.80
N SER A 72 7.67 -0.47 0.84
CA SER A 72 8.27 -1.77 1.19
C SER A 72 9.32 -2.23 0.17
N MET A 73 9.19 -1.83 -1.09
CA MET A 73 10.17 -2.16 -2.12
C MET A 73 11.53 -1.48 -1.92
N ASN A 74 11.64 -0.45 -1.09
CA ASN A 74 12.94 0.12 -0.71
C ASN A 74 13.82 -0.89 0.08
N PHE A 75 13.22 -1.93 0.65
CA PHE A 75 13.95 -2.99 1.36
C PHE A 75 14.43 -4.13 0.44
N THR A 76 14.10 -4.10 -0.85
CA THR A 76 14.55 -5.11 -1.84
C THR A 76 16.07 -5.13 -2.06
N GLY A 77 16.82 -4.14 -1.57
CA GLY A 77 18.30 -4.12 -1.59
C GLY A 77 18.98 -4.33 -0.23
N ALA A 78 18.20 -4.38 0.86
CA ALA A 78 18.71 -4.43 2.23
C ALA A 78 18.67 -5.85 2.84
N SER A 79 18.22 -6.85 2.08
CA SER A 79 18.01 -8.21 2.57
C SER A 79 18.75 -9.24 1.71
N THR A 80 19.10 -10.38 2.29
CA THR A 80 19.73 -11.50 1.58
C THR A 80 18.77 -12.27 0.65
N TYR A 81 17.52 -11.83 0.52
CA TYR A 81 16.46 -12.53 -0.20
C TYR A 81 16.43 -12.23 -1.72
N THR A 82 17.19 -11.24 -2.20
CA THR A 82 17.02 -10.70 -3.55
C THR A 82 18.35 -10.58 -4.31
N SER A 83 18.30 -10.92 -5.59
CA SER A 83 19.36 -10.63 -6.57
C SER A 83 18.89 -9.52 -7.52
N LEU A 84 19.81 -8.87 -8.24
CA LEU A 84 19.49 -7.82 -9.23
C LEU A 84 18.41 -8.26 -10.25
N SER A 85 18.47 -9.51 -10.72
CA SER A 85 17.47 -10.06 -11.64
C SER A 85 16.11 -10.30 -10.95
N GLY A 86 16.12 -10.71 -9.68
CA GLY A 86 14.92 -10.83 -8.86
C GLY A 86 14.22 -9.49 -8.65
N VAL A 87 14.98 -8.46 -8.26
CA VAL A 87 14.45 -7.10 -8.06
C VAL A 87 13.87 -6.55 -9.36
N ARG A 88 14.56 -6.71 -10.50
CA ARG A 88 14.03 -6.26 -11.81
C ARG A 88 12.69 -6.93 -12.14
N LYS A 89 12.56 -8.24 -11.89
CA LYS A 89 11.30 -8.98 -12.10
C LYS A 89 10.20 -8.48 -11.18
N GLU A 90 10.53 -8.24 -9.91
CA GLU A 90 9.60 -7.70 -8.94
C GLU A 90 9.10 -6.30 -9.33
N MET A 91 10.01 -5.39 -9.68
CA MET A 91 9.67 -4.05 -10.14
C MET A 91 8.80 -4.06 -11.39
N GLY A 92 9.09 -4.94 -12.35
CA GLY A 92 8.29 -5.10 -13.57
C GLY A 92 6.83 -5.52 -13.31
N ILE A 93 6.53 -6.12 -12.15
CA ILE A 93 5.18 -6.55 -11.77
C ILE A 93 4.51 -5.49 -10.89
N PHE A 94 5.17 -5.06 -9.82
CA PHE A 94 4.53 -4.26 -8.78
C PHE A 94 4.47 -2.77 -9.09
N VAL A 95 5.45 -2.20 -9.80
CA VAL A 95 5.42 -0.77 -10.15
C VAL A 95 4.20 -0.42 -11.02
N PRO A 96 3.86 -1.18 -12.09
CA PRO A 96 2.63 -0.92 -12.85
C PRO A 96 1.36 -1.01 -12.00
N ILE A 97 1.28 -1.99 -11.08
CA ILE A 97 0.13 -2.15 -10.19
C ILE A 97 0.00 -0.96 -9.24
N GLN A 98 1.11 -0.52 -8.63
CA GLN A 98 1.15 0.65 -7.75
C GLN A 98 0.70 1.91 -8.47
N ILE A 99 1.17 2.14 -9.70
CA ILE A 99 0.75 3.28 -10.53
C ILE A 99 -0.76 3.21 -10.82
N ALA A 100 -1.26 2.04 -11.24
CA ALA A 100 -2.68 1.86 -11.51
C ALA A 100 -3.53 2.15 -10.27
N PHE A 101 -3.14 1.64 -9.10
CA PHE A 101 -3.85 1.89 -7.84
C PHE A 101 -3.77 3.34 -7.39
N ALA A 102 -2.60 3.98 -7.51
CA ALA A 102 -2.44 5.39 -7.17
C ALA A 102 -3.32 6.28 -8.05
N ILE A 103 -3.33 6.06 -9.37
CA ILE A 103 -4.15 6.83 -10.31
C ILE A 103 -5.64 6.57 -10.04
N ALA A 104 -6.07 5.32 -9.99
CA ALA A 104 -7.47 4.97 -9.74
C ALA A 104 -7.96 5.53 -8.39
N GLY A 105 -7.14 5.42 -7.35
CA GLY A 105 -7.44 5.97 -6.04
C GLY A 105 -7.57 7.48 -6.04
N LEU A 106 -6.66 8.21 -6.71
CA LEU A 106 -6.75 9.67 -6.84
C LEU A 106 -8.00 10.10 -7.62
N VAL A 107 -8.31 9.42 -8.73
CA VAL A 107 -9.51 9.70 -9.53
C VAL A 107 -10.78 9.49 -8.70
N LEU A 108 -10.88 8.37 -7.99
CA LEU A 108 -12.03 8.10 -7.10
C LEU A 108 -12.14 9.13 -5.97
N LEU A 109 -11.02 9.56 -5.41
CA LEU A 109 -10.99 10.57 -4.35
C LEU A 109 -11.51 11.92 -4.86
N ILE A 110 -11.15 12.30 -6.08
CA ILE A 110 -11.63 13.52 -6.73
C ILE A 110 -13.13 13.40 -6.99
N ILE A 111 -13.59 12.32 -7.61
CA ILE A 111 -15.01 12.07 -7.91
C ILE A 111 -15.84 12.11 -6.61
N SER A 112 -15.34 11.50 -5.53
CA SER A 112 -16.02 11.48 -4.24
C SER A 112 -16.20 12.86 -3.61
N LYS A 113 -15.54 13.92 -4.08
CA LYS A 113 -15.77 15.28 -3.56
C LYS A 113 -16.93 15.99 -4.24
N PHE A 114 -17.36 15.49 -5.40
CA PHE A 114 -18.47 16.05 -6.18
C PHE A 114 -19.80 15.34 -5.93
N ILE A 115 -19.77 14.27 -5.10
CA ILE A 115 -20.92 13.48 -4.67
C ILE A 115 -21.00 13.60 -3.16
#